data_AF-A0A0W7X1Q8-F1
#
_entry.id   AF-A0A0W7X1Q8-F1
#
_cell.length_a   1.000
_cell.length_b   1.000
_cell.length_c   1.000
_cell.angle_alpha   90.00
_cell.angle_beta   90.00
_cell.angle_gamma   90.00
#
_symmetry.space_group_name_H-M   'P 1'
#
loop_
_entity.id
_entity.type
_entity.pdbx_description
1 polymer ?
#
loop_
_entity_poly.entity_id
_entity_poly.type
_entity_poly.pdbx_seq_one_letter_code
_entity_poly.pdbx_strand_id
1 'polypeptide(L)'
;MTGPGRPIGPDAVRELLSDPKIYSGLPSELDDDTEIALDSLGLVWFLHQLELRHGLVVEPAEAHLTGFTSVRSITRYLTGHAAGTQEAGARET
;
A
#
# COMPACT_ATOMS: atom_id res chain seq x y z
N MET A 1 -12.53 -1.34 21.27
CA MET A 1 -11.74 -0.09 21.17
C MET A 1 -10.61 -0.34 20.19
N THR A 2 -10.94 -0.32 18.89
CA THR A 2 -9.96 -0.38 17.80
C THR A 2 -9.44 1.04 17.64
N GLY A 3 -8.15 1.27 17.91
CA GLY A 3 -7.53 2.58 17.68
C GLY A 3 -7.71 3.01 16.22
N PRO A 4 -7.69 4.32 15.91
CA PRO A 4 -7.78 4.77 14.52
C PRO A 4 -6.71 4.02 13.74
N GLY A 5 -7.13 3.32 12.67
CA GLY A 5 -6.22 2.58 11.80
C GLY A 5 -5.03 3.47 11.50
N ARG A 6 -3.85 3.08 11.98
CA ARG A 6 -2.66 3.94 11.93
C ARG A 6 -2.47 4.34 10.47
N PRO A 7 -2.39 5.65 10.15
CA PRO A 7 -2.16 6.07 8.78
C PRO A 7 -0.89 5.37 8.27
N ILE A 8 -1.02 4.70 7.13
CA ILE A 8 0.10 4.01 6.51
C ILE A 8 1.05 5.08 5.98
N GLY A 9 2.11 5.35 6.74
CA GLY A 9 3.16 6.27 6.37
C GLY A 9 4.13 5.65 5.36
N PRO A 10 5.02 6.46 4.75
CA PRO A 10 6.00 5.98 3.78
C PRO A 10 6.92 4.91 4.37
N ASP A 11 7.25 5.02 5.65
CA ASP A 11 8.05 4.04 6.40
C ASP A 11 7.42 2.65 6.41
N ALA A 12 6.09 2.57 6.58
CA ALA A 12 5.36 1.30 6.54
C ALA A 12 5.32 0.71 5.12
N VAL A 13 5.21 1.56 4.10
CA VAL A 13 5.28 1.13 2.70
C VAL A 13 6.67 0.60 2.37
N ARG A 14 7.74 1.26 2.84
CA ARG A 14 9.13 0.80 2.68
C ARG A 14 9.34 -0.55 3.36
N GLU A 15 8.91 -0.70 4.61
CA GLU A 15 8.97 -1.97 5.35
C GLU A 15 8.23 -3.10 4.63
N LEU A 16 7.08 -2.82 4.01
CA LEU A 16 6.37 -3.79 3.19
C LEU A 16 7.17 -4.15 1.93
N LEU A 17 7.66 -3.15 1.20
CA LEU A 17 8.42 -3.35 -0.05
C LEU A 17 9.77 -4.04 0.17
N SER A 18 10.40 -3.86 1.33
CA SER A 18 11.63 -4.56 1.73
C SER A 18 11.41 -6.04 2.07
N ASP A 19 10.18 -6.55 2.02
CA ASP A 19 9.92 -7.97 2.20
C ASP A 19 10.51 -8.78 1.02
N PRO A 20 11.32 -9.82 1.29
CA PRO A 20 11.98 -10.62 0.26
C PRO A 20 11.00 -11.32 -0.70
N LYS A 21 9.71 -11.43 -0.33
CA LYS A 21 8.66 -11.96 -1.20
C LYS A 21 8.20 -10.96 -2.25
N ILE A 22 8.37 -9.67 -2.00
CA ILE A 22 8.04 -8.57 -2.92
C ILE A 22 9.28 -8.17 -3.70
N TYR A 23 10.39 -7.93 -2.98
CA TYR A 23 11.70 -7.65 -3.56
C TYR A 23 12.81 -8.37 -2.82
N SER A 24 13.58 -9.18 -3.56
CA SER A 24 14.69 -9.94 -3.01
C SER A 24 15.97 -9.13 -2.74
N GLY A 25 15.92 -7.78 -2.82
CA GLY A 25 17.12 -6.96 -2.68
C GLY A 25 16.90 -5.44 -2.70
N LEU A 26 15.73 -4.95 -2.28
CA LEU A 26 15.55 -3.51 -2.12
C LEU A 26 16.34 -3.00 -0.90
N PRO A 27 17.04 -1.86 -1.01
CA PRO A 27 17.62 -1.21 0.16
C PRO A 27 16.51 -0.80 1.14
N SER A 28 16.77 -0.99 2.43
CA SER A 28 15.86 -0.55 3.51
C SER A 28 15.65 0.97 3.52
N GLU A 29 16.57 1.71 2.91
CA GLU A 29 16.55 3.17 2.76
C GLU A 29 16.09 3.58 1.35
N LEU A 30 14.93 3.08 0.91
CA LEU A 30 14.29 3.55 -0.31
C LEU A 30 13.78 4.98 -0.12
N ASP A 31 14.22 5.94 -0.95
CA ASP A 31 13.67 7.30 -0.92
C ASP A 31 12.24 7.34 -1.47
N ASP A 32 11.45 8.35 -1.08
CA ASP A 32 10.03 8.45 -1.43
C ASP A 32 9.79 8.60 -2.94
N ASP A 33 10.73 9.27 -3.63
CA ASP A 33 10.72 9.49 -5.08
C ASP A 33 11.58 8.46 -5.85
N THR A 34 12.01 7.37 -5.19
CA THR A 34 12.69 6.27 -5.90
C THR A 34 11.73 5.63 -6.92
N GLU A 35 12.24 5.35 -8.12
CA GLU A 35 11.50 4.60 -9.14
C GLU A 35 11.49 3.10 -8.80
N ILE A 36 10.30 2.53 -8.69
CA ILE A 36 10.04 1.15 -8.26
C ILE A 36 9.14 0.52 -9.30
N ALA A 37 9.48 -0.69 -9.74
CA ALA A 37 8.71 -1.44 -10.73
C ALA A 37 8.16 -2.73 -10.08
N LEU A 38 6.91 -2.69 -9.63
CA LEU A 38 6.24 -3.88 -9.09
C LEU A 38 5.87 -4.82 -10.23
N ASP A 39 6.52 -5.98 -10.28
CA ASP A 39 6.06 -7.10 -11.09
C ASP A 39 4.68 -7.59 -10.61
N SER A 40 3.96 -8.27 -11.50
CA SER A 40 2.60 -8.78 -11.21
C SER A 40 2.54 -9.65 -9.95
N LEU A 41 3.60 -10.43 -9.67
CA LEU A 41 3.71 -11.22 -8.44
C LEU A 41 4.03 -10.36 -7.21
N GLY A 42 4.92 -9.36 -7.35
CA GLY A 42 5.27 -8.43 -6.28
C GLY A 42 4.05 -7.63 -5.81
N LEU A 43 3.19 -7.23 -6.75
CA LEU A 43 1.93 -6.57 -6.47
C LEU A 43 0.98 -7.45 -5.65
N VAL A 44 0.77 -8.71 -6.05
CA VAL A 44 -0.10 -9.64 -5.32
C VAL A 44 0.42 -9.85 -3.89
N TRP A 45 1.73 -10.03 -3.72
CA TRP A 45 2.33 -10.14 -2.39
C TRP A 45 2.21 -8.85 -1.58
N PHE A 46 2.35 -7.69 -2.21
CA PHE A 46 2.17 -6.39 -1.57
C PHE A 46 0.77 -6.23 -1.00
N LEU A 47 -0.27 -6.47 -1.82
CA LEU A 47 -1.66 -6.40 -1.38
C LEU A 47 -1.95 -7.43 -0.28
N HIS A 48 -1.41 -8.64 -0.41
CA HIS A 48 -1.57 -9.68 0.60
C HIS A 48 -0.89 -9.34 1.94
N GLN A 49 0.30 -8.76 1.93
CA GLN A 49 0.97 -8.30 3.16
C GLN A 49 0.26 -7.10 3.79
N LEU A 50 -0.28 -6.21 2.97
CA LEU A 50 -1.07 -5.07 3.41
C LEU A 50 -2.33 -5.52 4.15
N GLU A 51 -3.03 -6.52 3.62
CA GLU A 51 -4.16 -7.16 4.29
C GLU A 51 -3.73 -7.87 5.57
N LEU A 52 -2.69 -8.71 5.53
CA LEU A 52 -2.25 -9.49 6.69
C LEU A 52 -1.72 -8.63 7.84
N ARG A 53 -0.94 -7.57 7.55
CA ARG A 53 -0.28 -6.75 8.56
C ARG A 53 -1.13 -5.57 9.03
N HIS A 54 -1.92 -5.00 8.12
CA HIS A 54 -2.70 -3.78 8.40
C HIS A 54 -4.21 -3.99 8.35
N GLY A 55 -4.69 -5.18 7.94
CA GLY A 55 -6.12 -5.44 7.77
C GLY A 55 -6.75 -4.64 6.63
N LEU A 56 -5.94 -4.08 5.74
CA LEU A 56 -6.38 -3.17 4.69
C LEU A 56 -6.46 -3.92 3.36
N VAL A 57 -7.68 -4.28 2.97
CA VAL A 57 -7.95 -4.87 1.66
C VAL A 57 -8.05 -3.75 0.63
N VAL A 58 -7.17 -3.80 -0.37
CA VAL A 58 -7.15 -2.80 -1.44
C VAL A 58 -7.14 -3.52 -2.78
N GLU A 59 -8.08 -3.16 -3.65
CA GLU A 59 -8.19 -3.69 -5.01
C GLU A 59 -7.89 -2.55 -5.99
N PRO A 60 -6.60 -2.25 -6.24
CA PRO A 60 -6.24 -1.22 -7.21
C PRO A 60 -6.68 -1.62 -8.61
N ALA A 61 -7.44 -0.74 -9.27
CA ALA A 61 -7.72 -0.89 -10.70
C ALA A 61 -6.41 -0.81 -11.51
N GLU A 62 -6.35 -1.44 -12.69
CA GLU A 62 -5.16 -1.46 -13.55
C GLU A 62 -4.59 -0.07 -13.84
N ALA A 63 -5.45 0.95 -13.94
CA ALA A 63 -5.04 2.35 -14.13
C ALA A 63 -4.28 2.97 -12.94
N HIS A 64 -4.44 2.42 -11.72
CA HIS A 64 -3.67 2.81 -10.55
C HIS A 64 -2.38 2.00 -10.40
N LEU A 65 -2.35 0.78 -10.94
CA LEU A 65 -1.14 -0.07 -10.95
C LEU A 65 0.01 0.57 -11.73
N THR A 66 -0.30 1.21 -12.85
CA THR A 66 0.67 1.98 -13.64
C THR A 66 1.21 3.21 -12.88
N GLY A 67 0.53 3.65 -11.83
CA GLY A 67 0.95 4.75 -10.96
C GLY A 67 1.76 4.32 -9.73
N PHE A 68 1.94 3.03 -9.49
CA PHE A 68 2.76 2.49 -8.39
C PHE A 68 4.25 2.46 -8.75
N THR A 69 4.75 3.62 -9.16
CA THR A 69 6.14 3.82 -9.59
C THR A 69 7.05 4.30 -8.47
N SER A 70 6.51 4.68 -7.31
CA SER A 70 7.30 5.19 -6.17
C SER A 70 6.60 5.00 -4.83
N VAL A 71 7.36 4.95 -3.73
CA VAL A 71 6.82 4.86 -2.35
C VAL A 71 5.84 5.99 -2.09
N ARG A 72 6.13 7.22 -2.54
CA ARG A 72 5.23 8.38 -2.37
C ARG A 72 3.87 8.16 -3.00
N SER A 73 3.84 7.61 -4.21
CA SER A 73 2.61 7.35 -4.98
C SER A 73 1.75 6.28 -4.29
N ILE A 74 2.39 5.19 -3.86
CA ILE A 74 1.76 4.10 -3.11
C ILE A 74 1.22 4.62 -1.77
N THR A 75 2.03 5.36 -1.00
CA THR A 75 1.64 5.93 0.30
C THR A 75 0.45 6.89 0.15
N ARG A 76 0.46 7.74 -0.89
CA ARG A 76 -0.65 8.65 -1.19
C ARG A 76 -1.93 7.89 -1.52
N TYR A 77 -1.82 6.83 -2.32
CA TYR A 77 -2.94 5.97 -2.66
C TYR A 77 -3.53 5.28 -1.42
N LEU A 78 -2.68 4.68 -0.58
CA LEU A 78 -3.10 4.03 0.66
C LEU A 78 -3.71 5.01 1.68
N THR A 79 -3.15 6.21 1.79
CA THR A 79 -3.69 7.27 2.66
C THR A 79 -5.07 7.72 2.17
N GLY A 80 -5.25 7.85 0.85
CA GLY A 80 -6.55 8.15 0.24
C GLY A 80 -7.58 7.04 0.48
N HIS A 81 -7.16 5.78 0.40
CA HIS A 81 -8.04 4.63 0.63
C HIS A 81 -8.43 4.47 2.11
N ALA A 82 -7.48 4.62 3.03
CA ALA A 82 -7.74 4.59 4.47
C ALA A 82 -8.68 5.72 4.93
N ALA A 83 -8.65 6.88 4.26
CA ALA A 83 -9.60 7.97 4.48
C ALA A 83 -10.98 7.69 3.85
N GLY A 84 -11.02 7.07 2.65
CA GLY A 84 -12.24 6.79 1.90
C GLY A 84 -13.08 5.61 2.40
N THR A 85 -12.49 4.63 3.11
CA THR A 85 -13.22 3.47 3.66
C THR A 85 -14.20 3.84 4.78
N GLN A 86 -14.19 5.09 5.28
CA GLN A 86 -15.15 5.53 6.32
C GLN A 86 -16.45 6.14 5.77
N GLU A 87 -16.64 6.29 4.45
CA GLU A 87 -17.85 6.93 3.90
C GLU A 87 -18.82 5.97 3.16
N ALA A 88 -18.45 4.70 2.94
CA ALA A 88 -19.28 3.75 2.19
C ALA A 88 -20.28 2.93 3.03
N GLY A 89 -20.28 3.10 4.36
CA GLY A 89 -21.19 2.39 5.29
C GLY A 89 -22.41 3.18 5.74
N ALA A 90 -22.70 4.34 5.14
CA ALA A 90 -23.74 5.27 5.62
C ALA A 90 -24.74 5.70 4.56
N ARG A 91 -25.10 4.85 3.61
CA ARG A 91 -26.32 5.03 2.79
C ARG A 91 -26.87 3.68 2.35
N GLU A 92 -27.79 3.12 3.14
CA GLU A 92 -28.93 2.32 2.64
C GLU A 92 -29.89 2.07 3.81
N THR A 93 -31.01 2.81 3.78
CA THR A 93 -32.17 2.72 4.68
C THR A 93 -33.37 2.18 3.93
#